data_AF-A0AA35VF84-F1
#
_entry.id   AF-A0AA35VF84-F1
#
_cell.length_a   1.000
_cell.length_b   1.000
_cell.length_c   1.000
_cell.angle_alpha   90.00
_cell.angle_beta   90.00
_cell.angle_gamma   90.00
#
_symmetry.space_group_name_H-M   'P 1'
#
loop_
_entity.id
_entity.type
_entity.pdbx_description
1 polymer ?
#
loop_
_entity_poly.entity_id
_entity_poly.type
_entity_poly.pdbx_seq_one_letter_code
_entity_poly.pdbx_strand_id
1 'polypeptide(L)'
;MRNRLDKSSPMDIRRFEWPKQVPIKVTTFVWRAKQGRIPASVTISDRGITVNSKICSQCSEKEETMDHVLSECTFAKSVMKWILKWCQYPLQTLRQYMML
;
A
#
# COMPACT_ATOMS: atom_id res chain seq x y z
N MET A 1 -7.17 21.04 -2.95
CA MET A 1 -7.36 19.57 -2.85
C MET A 1 -7.65 19.10 -1.43
N ARG A 2 -6.89 19.54 -0.40
CA ARG A 2 -7.19 19.23 1.02
C ARG A 2 -8.64 19.55 1.42
N ASN A 3 -9.10 20.77 1.11
CA ASN A 3 -10.48 21.20 1.33
C ASN A 3 -11.56 20.34 0.63
N ARG A 4 -11.24 19.55 -0.41
CA ARG A 4 -12.22 18.66 -1.06
C ARG A 4 -12.32 17.31 -0.36
N LEU A 5 -11.24 16.87 0.29
CA LEU A 5 -11.19 15.65 1.10
C LEU A 5 -11.69 15.93 2.52
N ASP A 6 -11.47 17.14 3.05
CA ASP A 6 -12.06 17.59 4.31
C ASP A 6 -13.57 17.86 4.18
N LYS A 7 -14.05 18.24 3.00
CA LYS A 7 -15.49 18.51 2.70
C LYS A 7 -16.20 17.38 1.99
N SER A 8 -15.51 16.33 1.53
CA SER A 8 -16.19 15.20 0.92
C SER A 8 -17.01 14.52 2.00
N SER A 9 -18.33 14.48 1.80
CA SER A 9 -19.26 13.71 2.63
C SER A 9 -18.68 12.31 2.82
N PRO A 10 -18.71 11.72 4.04
CA PRO A 10 -18.22 10.37 4.25
C PRO A 10 -19.03 9.43 3.35
N MET A 11 -18.47 9.05 2.20
CA MET A 11 -19.07 8.03 1.36
C MET A 11 -19.11 6.76 2.20
N ASP A 12 -20.32 6.25 2.40
CA ASP A 12 -20.64 5.27 3.41
C ASP A 12 -20.01 3.91 3.12
N ILE A 13 -18.77 3.76 3.63
CA ILE A 13 -18.18 2.55 4.22
C ILE A 13 -17.78 2.96 5.66
N ARG A 14 -18.76 3.49 6.41
CA ARG A 14 -18.88 3.70 7.87
C ARG A 14 -17.69 4.21 8.73
N ARG A 15 -17.00 5.27 8.29
CA ARG A 15 -16.10 6.16 9.08
C ARG A 15 -14.66 5.67 9.32
N PHE A 16 -13.88 5.52 8.26
CA PHE A 16 -12.41 5.64 8.40
C PHE A 16 -12.07 7.14 8.53
N GLU A 17 -12.03 7.65 9.76
CA GLU A 17 -11.54 8.99 10.02
C GLU A 17 -10.03 9.02 9.78
N TRP A 18 -9.62 9.57 8.64
CA TRP A 18 -8.22 9.72 8.32
C TRP A 18 -7.53 10.58 9.38
N PRO A 19 -6.41 10.12 9.97
CA PRO A 19 -5.70 10.92 10.96
C PRO A 19 -5.23 12.23 10.32
N LYS A 20 -5.58 13.37 10.92
CA LYS A 20 -5.19 14.71 10.44
C LYS A 20 -3.67 14.90 10.45
N GLN A 21 -2.97 14.11 11.25
CA GLN A 21 -1.52 14.06 11.38
C GLN A 21 -0.83 13.43 10.16
N VAL A 22 -1.56 12.69 9.32
CA VAL A 22 -0.99 12.02 8.15
C VAL A 22 -0.97 12.99 6.96
N PRO A 23 0.17 13.14 6.25
CA PRO A 23 0.22 13.95 5.04
C PRO A 23 -0.76 13.47 3.97
N ILE A 24 -1.43 14.40 3.28
CA ILE A 24 -2.48 14.09 2.30
C ILE A 24 -2.04 13.15 1.17
N LYS A 25 -0.75 13.20 0.81
CA LYS A 25 -0.15 12.32 -0.20
C LYS A 25 -0.20 10.86 0.24
N VAL A 26 0.04 10.58 1.52
CA VAL A 26 -0.01 9.23 2.09
C VAL A 26 -1.45 8.73 2.11
N THR A 27 -2.40 9.54 2.57
CA THR A 27 -3.83 9.21 2.54
C THR A 27 -4.32 8.90 1.12
N THR A 28 -3.95 9.73 0.16
CA THR A 28 -4.31 9.53 -1.26
C THR A 28 -3.71 8.24 -1.81
N PHE A 29 -2.47 7.93 -1.43
CA PHE A 29 -1.81 6.69 -1.82
C PHE A 29 -2.54 5.46 -1.27
N VAL A 30 -2.83 5.44 0.03
CA VAL A 30 -3.55 4.31 0.67
C VAL A 30 -4.94 4.14 0.06
N TRP A 31 -5.66 5.24 -0.21
CA TRP A 31 -6.96 5.18 -0.88
C TRP A 31 -6.85 4.58 -2.29
N ARG A 32 -5.84 4.98 -3.08
CA ARG A 32 -5.58 4.39 -4.40
C ARG A 32 -5.21 2.91 -4.30
N ALA A 33 -4.38 2.54 -3.33
CA ALA A 33 -3.99 1.16 -3.07
C ALA A 33 -5.21 0.30 -2.77
N LYS A 34 -6.08 0.72 -1.84
CA LYS A 34 -7.35 0.01 -1.54
C LYS A 34 -8.27 -0.20 -2.75
N GLN A 35 -8.16 0.65 -3.76
CA GLN A 35 -9.04 0.63 -4.94
C GLN A 35 -8.46 -0.15 -6.13
N GLY A 36 -7.31 -0.83 -6.00
CA GLY A 36 -6.72 -1.50 -7.16
C GLY A 36 -5.99 -0.55 -8.12
N ARG A 37 -5.62 0.65 -7.65
CA ARG A 37 -5.24 1.79 -8.52
C ARG A 37 -3.81 2.28 -8.37
N ILE A 38 -2.93 1.52 -7.73
CA ILE A 38 -1.48 1.78 -7.77
C ILE A 38 -0.84 1.05 -8.96
N PRO A 39 0.27 1.58 -9.50
CA PRO A 39 0.98 0.92 -10.58
C PRO A 39 1.68 -0.33 -10.03
N ALA A 40 1.14 -1.51 -10.36
CA ALA A 40 1.78 -2.80 -10.17
C ALA A 40 1.79 -3.49 -11.55
N SER A 41 2.86 -4.22 -11.90
CA SER A 41 3.02 -4.76 -13.26
C SER A 41 1.82 -5.62 -13.72
N VAL A 42 1.23 -6.39 -12.80
CA VAL A 42 0.01 -7.19 -13.06
C VAL A 42 -1.16 -6.26 -13.39
N THR A 43 -1.42 -5.26 -12.55
CA THR A 43 -2.51 -4.28 -12.76
C THR A 43 -2.33 -3.46 -14.04
N ILE A 44 -1.09 -3.17 -14.44
CA ILE A 44 -0.78 -2.49 -15.70
C ILE A 44 -1.10 -3.40 -16.88
N SER A 45 -0.65 -4.66 -16.82
CA SER A 45 -0.94 -5.67 -17.84
C SER A 45 -2.43 -5.92 -18.01
N ASP A 46 -3.19 -5.97 -16.91
CA ASP A 46 -4.64 -6.24 -16.94
C ASP A 46 -5.42 -5.10 -17.61
N ARG A 47 -4.83 -3.91 -17.71
CA ARG A 47 -5.40 -2.77 -18.46
C ARG A 47 -5.02 -2.80 -19.94
N GLY A 48 -4.40 -3.87 -20.42
CA GLY A 48 -3.97 -4.04 -21.81
C GLY A 48 -2.68 -3.30 -22.16
N ILE A 49 -1.94 -2.79 -21.17
CA ILE A 49 -0.63 -2.16 -21.40
C ILE A 49 0.43 -3.26 -21.37
N THR A 50 1.20 -3.39 -22.46
CA THR A 50 2.29 -4.37 -22.53
C THR A 50 3.37 -4.05 -21.51
N VAL A 51 3.73 -5.05 -20.70
CA VAL A 51 4.84 -4.99 -19.73
C VAL A 51 5.88 -6.05 -20.08
N ASN A 52 7.17 -5.74 -19.90
CA ASN A 52 8.25 -6.66 -20.23
C ASN A 52 8.27 -7.90 -19.32
N SER A 53 7.85 -7.74 -18.06
CA SER A 53 7.73 -8.83 -17.09
C SER A 53 6.67 -8.48 -16.07
N LYS A 54 5.91 -9.49 -15.63
CA LYS A 54 5.01 -9.37 -14.48
C LYS A 54 5.71 -9.67 -13.15
N ILE A 55 6.93 -10.18 -13.18
CA ILE A 55 7.68 -10.54 -11.97
C ILE A 55 8.17 -9.26 -11.27
N CYS A 56 8.04 -9.25 -9.94
CA CYS A 56 8.50 -8.14 -9.12
C CYS A 56 10.00 -7.92 -9.28
N SER A 57 10.39 -6.72 -9.68
CA SER A 57 11.79 -6.33 -9.89
C SER A 57 12.64 -6.32 -8.62
N GLN A 58 11.99 -6.26 -7.45
CA GLN A 58 12.68 -6.11 -6.16
C GLN A 58 13.06 -7.46 -5.54
N CYS A 59 12.15 -8.45 -5.60
CA CYS A 59 12.42 -9.78 -5.06
C CYS A 59 12.75 -10.81 -6.15
N SER A 60 12.33 -10.59 -7.39
CA SER A 60 12.49 -11.52 -8.52
C SER A 60 11.87 -12.91 -8.32
N GLU A 61 10.97 -13.07 -7.34
CA GLU A 61 10.42 -14.38 -6.94
C GLU A 61 8.94 -14.57 -7.31
N LYS A 62 8.13 -13.50 -7.27
CA LYS A 62 6.68 -13.56 -7.47
C LYS A 62 6.21 -12.45 -8.40
N GLU A 63 4.98 -12.60 -8.91
CA GLU A 63 4.31 -11.55 -9.66
C GLU A 63 4.15 -10.27 -8.83
N GLU A 64 4.33 -9.13 -9.47
CA GLU A 64 4.19 -7.81 -8.88
C GLU A 64 2.71 -7.41 -8.83
N THR A 65 1.99 -8.02 -7.89
CA THR A 65 0.65 -7.59 -7.48
C THR A 65 0.74 -6.43 -6.49
N MET A 66 -0.37 -5.73 -6.25
CA MET A 66 -0.40 -4.65 -5.26
C MET A 66 -0.09 -5.15 -3.85
N ASP A 67 -0.68 -6.27 -3.45
CA ASP A 67 -0.44 -6.87 -2.13
C ASP A 67 1.02 -7.31 -2.03
N HIS A 68 1.58 -7.86 -3.12
CA HIS A 68 2.98 -8.19 -3.17
C HIS A 68 3.89 -6.99 -2.90
N VAL A 69 3.74 -5.90 -3.64
CA VAL A 69 4.64 -4.73 -3.48
C VAL A 69 4.45 -3.98 -2.17
N LEU A 70 3.27 -4.06 -1.56
CA LEU A 70 2.96 -3.34 -0.32
C LEU A 70 3.27 -4.13 0.95
N SER A 71 3.08 -5.45 0.96
CA SER A 71 3.14 -6.23 2.21
C SER A 71 3.85 -7.59 2.08
N GLU A 72 3.74 -8.30 0.94
CA GLU A 72 4.24 -9.67 0.87
C GLU A 72 5.70 -9.78 0.42
N CYS A 73 6.16 -8.82 -0.39
CA CYS A 73 7.51 -8.80 -0.96
C CYS A 73 8.56 -8.83 0.14
N THR A 74 9.62 -9.62 -0.06
CA THR A 74 10.76 -9.72 0.86
C THR A 74 11.42 -8.36 1.09
N PHE A 75 11.51 -7.55 0.03
CA PHE A 75 11.96 -6.16 0.13
C PHE A 75 11.00 -5.29 0.95
N ALA A 76 9.70 -5.32 0.66
CA ALA A 76 8.69 -4.56 1.42
C ALA A 76 8.69 -4.92 2.92
N LYS A 77 8.78 -6.21 3.24
CA LYS A 77 8.93 -6.70 4.61
C LYS A 77 10.20 -6.18 5.29
N SER A 78 11.30 -6.07 4.56
CA SER A 78 12.56 -5.53 5.07
C SER A 78 12.45 -4.04 5.38
N VAL A 79 11.84 -3.26 4.48
CA VAL A 79 11.53 -1.84 4.71
C VAL A 79 10.65 -1.66 5.95
N MET A 80 9.59 -2.47 6.10
CA MET A 80 8.73 -2.41 7.28
C MET A 80 9.49 -2.70 8.58
N LYS A 81 10.39 -3.70 8.58
CA LYS A 81 11.26 -3.98 9.74
C LYS A 81 12.15 -2.78 10.07
N TRP A 82 12.71 -2.10 9.07
CA TRP A 82 13.54 -0.91 9.29
C TRP A 82 12.74 0.25 9.86
N ILE A 83 11.53 0.49 9.35
CA ILE A 83 10.62 1.53 9.87
C ILE A 83 10.28 1.25 11.34
N LEU A 84 9.87 0.02 11.67
CA LEU A 84 9.55 -0.34 13.06
C LEU A 84 10.75 -0.19 13.99
N LYS A 85 11.94 -0.61 13.54
CA LYS A 85 13.18 -0.42 14.28
C LYS A 85 13.44 1.07 14.53
N TRP A 86 13.25 1.92 13.53
CA TRP A 86 13.43 3.37 13.66
C TRP A 86 12.42 3.99 14.64
N CYS A 87 11.17 3.56 14.58
CA CYS A 87 10.11 3.97 15.51
C CYS A 87 10.19 3.30 16.88
N GLN A 88 11.22 2.49 17.15
CA GLN A 88 11.41 1.76 18.41
C GLN A 88 10.21 0.86 18.78
N TYR A 89 9.56 0.29 17.76
CA TYR A 89 8.40 -0.58 17.92
C TYR A 89 8.81 -2.07 17.87
N PRO A 90 8.40 -2.92 18.83
CA PRO A 90 8.82 -4.32 18.85
C PRO A 90 8.24 -5.11 17.66
N LEU A 91 9.10 -5.87 16.98
CA LEU A 91 8.74 -6.66 15.78
C LEU A 91 7.72 -7.78 16.05
N GLN A 92 7.50 -8.14 17.32
CA GLN A 92 6.61 -9.21 17.75
C GLN A 92 5.13 -8.89 17.45
N THR A 93 4.78 -7.61 17.34
CA THR A 93 3.41 -7.14 17.07
C THR A 93 2.96 -7.35 15.62
N LEU A 94 3.89 -7.61 14.69
CA LEU A 94 3.59 -7.77 13.27
C LEU A 94 2.82 -9.05 12.92
N ARG A 95 2.81 -10.05 13.82
CA ARG A 95 2.08 -11.31 13.60
C ARG A 95 0.57 -11.08 13.48
N GLN A 96 0.03 -10.04 14.11
CA GLN A 96 -1.39 -9.67 14.03
C GLN A 96 -1.75 -8.96 12.71
N TYR A 97 -0.79 -8.28 12.06
CA TYR A 97 -1.03 -7.41 10.90
C TYR A 97 -0.67 -8.05 9.55
N MET A 98 0.14 -9.11 9.53
CA MET A 98 0.51 -9.86 8.32
C MET A 98 -0.31 -11.14 8.08
N MET A 99 -1.37 -11.39 8.86
CA MET A 99 -2.37 -12.45 8.63
C MET A 99 -3.71 -11.85 8.16
N LEU A 100 -3.64 -10.86 7.29
CA LEU A 100 -4.72 -10.45 6.38
C LEU A 100 -4.15 -10.44 4.97
#